data_AF-A0A9D0CT99-F1
#
_entry.id   AF-A0A9D0CT99-F1
#
_cell.length_a   1.000
_cell.length_b   1.000
_cell.length_c   1.000
_cell.angle_alpha   90.00
_cell.angle_beta   90.00
_cell.angle_gamma   90.00
#
_symmetry.space_group_name_H-M   'P 1'
#
loop_
_entity.id
_entity.type
_entity.pdbx_description
1 polymer ?
#
loop_
_entity_poly.entity_id
_entity_poly.type
_entity_poly.pdbx_seq_one_letter_code
_entity_poly.pdbx_strand_id
1 'polypeptide(L)'
;MGQEISIFPRYSQKENRITNYCLLTLKLIYEDSPAQFAAVLESIFGDNAPIVGVRFEQQKSLSDSTIDGMITQKAFTILIETKKYDWFSTDQIIRHLGGLKKDTDECQIVIALSNFEKENEFEEVNAAI
;
A
#
# COMPACT_ATOMS: atom_id res chain seq x y z
N MET A 1 -20.53 -3.87 6.58
CA MET A 1 -19.63 -4.94 7.07
C MET A 1 -18.86 -5.49 5.88
N GLY A 2 -17.52 -5.38 5.90
CA GLY A 2 -16.67 -5.97 4.86
C GLY A 2 -16.67 -7.50 4.95
N GLN A 3 -16.42 -8.18 3.81
CA GLN A 3 -16.17 -9.63 3.80
C GLN A 3 -14.67 -9.89 3.98
N GLU A 4 -14.34 -11.02 4.60
CA GLU A 4 -12.94 -11.46 4.76
C GLU A 4 -12.32 -11.90 3.44
N ILE A 5 -10.99 -11.80 3.35
CA ILE A 5 -10.21 -12.31 2.21
C ILE A 5 -10.37 -13.83 2.14
N SER A 6 -10.78 -14.34 0.99
CA SER A 6 -11.08 -15.77 0.79
C SER A 6 -10.51 -16.30 -0.53
N ILE A 7 -10.09 -17.56 -0.54
CA ILE A 7 -9.72 -18.29 -1.76
C ILE A 7 -10.94 -18.45 -2.69
N PHE A 8 -12.16 -18.50 -2.12
CA PHE A 8 -13.42 -18.62 -2.84
C PHE A 8 -14.32 -17.42 -2.52
N PRO A 9 -14.05 -16.23 -3.11
CA PRO A 9 -14.81 -15.03 -2.85
C PRO A 9 -16.27 -15.18 -3.29
N ARG A 10 -17.20 -14.77 -2.43
CA ARG A 10 -18.65 -14.77 -2.72
C ARG A 10 -19.14 -13.47 -3.36
N TYR A 11 -18.23 -12.55 -3.71
CA TYR A 11 -18.60 -11.29 -4.33
C TYR A 11 -19.31 -11.51 -5.68
N SER A 12 -20.42 -10.81 -5.90
CA SER A 12 -21.13 -10.77 -7.18
C SER A 12 -20.44 -9.85 -8.19
N GLN A 13 -19.91 -8.72 -7.71
CA GLN A 13 -19.16 -7.75 -8.51
C GLN A 13 -17.76 -8.27 -8.87
N LYS A 14 -17.37 -8.12 -10.13
CA LYS A 14 -16.09 -8.62 -10.66
C LYS A 14 -14.89 -7.88 -10.08
N GLU A 15 -15.00 -6.56 -9.86
CA GLU A 15 -13.93 -5.74 -9.26
C GLU A 15 -13.57 -6.24 -7.87
N ASN A 16 -14.56 -6.45 -7.00
CA ASN A 16 -14.34 -6.99 -5.65
C ASN A 16 -13.67 -8.37 -5.65
N ARG A 17 -13.92 -9.22 -6.66
CA ARG A 17 -13.20 -10.49 -6.80
C ARG A 17 -11.72 -10.27 -7.10
N ILE A 18 -11.41 -9.33 -7.99
CA ILE A 18 -10.03 -8.97 -8.35
C ILE A 18 -9.32 -8.38 -7.12
N THR A 19 -9.94 -7.43 -6.41
CA THR A 19 -9.40 -6.87 -5.17
C THR A 19 -9.11 -7.96 -4.14
N ASN A 20 -10.05 -8.90 -3.94
CA ASN A 20 -9.86 -10.03 -3.03
C ASN A 20 -8.66 -10.90 -3.42
N TYR A 21 -8.52 -11.26 -4.70
CA TYR A 21 -7.39 -12.09 -5.14
C TYR A 21 -6.04 -11.35 -5.08
N CYS A 22 -6.03 -10.03 -5.34
CA CYS A 22 -4.85 -9.20 -5.12
C CYS A 22 -4.44 -9.24 -3.64
N LEU A 23 -5.37 -8.96 -2.73
CA LEU A 23 -5.12 -9.03 -1.28
C LEU A 23 -4.70 -10.41 -0.82
N LEU A 24 -5.33 -11.48 -1.33
CA LEU A 24 -4.97 -12.86 -1.02
C LEU A 24 -3.53 -13.16 -1.44
N THR A 25 -3.13 -12.74 -2.64
CA THR A 25 -1.77 -12.96 -3.16
C THR A 25 -0.74 -12.25 -2.26
N LEU A 26 -0.96 -10.97 -1.96
CA LEU A 26 -0.10 -10.19 -1.06
C LEU A 26 -0.01 -10.81 0.33
N LYS A 27 -1.15 -11.28 0.87
CA LYS A 27 -1.22 -11.96 2.16
C LYS A 27 -0.39 -13.25 2.14
N LEU A 28 -0.54 -14.09 1.13
CA LEU A 28 0.20 -15.35 1.02
C LEU A 28 1.71 -15.11 0.93
N ILE A 29 2.15 -14.10 0.18
CA ILE A 29 3.58 -13.74 0.08
C ILE A 29 4.11 -13.28 1.45
N TYR A 30 3.34 -12.45 2.18
CA TYR A 30 3.73 -12.02 3.52
C TYR A 30 3.79 -13.17 4.54
N GLU A 31 2.82 -14.08 4.50
CA GLU A 31 2.77 -15.26 5.37
C GLU A 31 3.90 -16.25 5.08
N ASP A 32 4.35 -16.38 3.83
CA ASP A 32 5.52 -17.16 3.47
C ASP A 32 6.82 -16.49 3.96
N SER A 33 7.00 -15.21 3.65
CA SER A 33 8.17 -14.45 4.08
C SER A 33 7.94 -12.93 4.04
N PRO A 34 8.05 -12.23 5.18
CA PRO A 34 8.05 -10.77 5.21
C PRO A 34 9.14 -10.14 4.32
N ALA A 35 10.28 -10.81 4.15
CA ALA A 35 11.37 -10.33 3.29
C ALA A 35 11.00 -10.42 1.79
N GLN A 36 10.29 -11.48 1.37
CA GLN A 36 9.79 -11.57 0.00
C GLN A 36 8.71 -10.52 -0.26
N PHE A 37 7.81 -10.31 0.71
CA PHE A 37 6.82 -9.25 0.60
C PHE A 37 7.48 -7.87 0.47
N ALA A 38 8.52 -7.59 1.27
CA ALA A 38 9.32 -6.38 1.14
C ALA A 38 9.90 -6.23 -0.28
N ALA A 39 10.54 -7.28 -0.80
CA ALA A 39 11.12 -7.27 -2.14
C ALA A 39 10.08 -7.04 -3.25
N VAL A 40 8.85 -7.57 -3.09
CA VAL A 40 7.74 -7.29 -4.01
C VAL A 40 7.37 -5.81 -3.95
N LEU A 41 7.21 -5.22 -2.77
CA LEU A 41 6.90 -3.79 -2.65
C LEU A 41 8.03 -2.91 -3.20
N GLU A 42 9.29 -3.25 -2.92
CA GLU A 42 10.47 -2.58 -3.48
C GLU A 42 10.49 -2.66 -5.01
N SER A 43 10.13 -3.80 -5.59
CA SER A 43 10.06 -3.95 -7.05
C SER A 43 8.96 -3.09 -7.70
N ILE A 44 7.87 -2.80 -6.97
CA ILE A 44 6.73 -2.03 -7.47
C ILE A 44 6.95 -0.53 -7.25
N PHE A 45 7.47 -0.14 -6.08
CA PHE A 45 7.51 1.26 -5.63
C PHE A 45 8.92 1.87 -5.62
N GLY A 46 9.97 1.07 -5.82
CA GLY A 46 11.36 1.52 -5.78
C GLY A 46 11.70 2.18 -4.44
N ASP A 47 12.33 3.36 -4.51
CA ASP A 47 12.74 4.14 -3.33
C ASP A 47 11.56 4.59 -2.45
N ASN A 48 10.34 4.57 -2.98
CA ASN A 48 9.12 4.91 -2.23
C ASN A 48 8.50 3.71 -1.50
N ALA A 49 9.12 2.52 -1.59
CA ALA A 49 8.59 1.33 -0.95
C ALA A 49 8.58 1.46 0.59
N PRO A 50 7.53 0.98 1.26
CA PRO A 50 7.47 1.00 2.70
C PRO A 50 8.41 -0.07 3.26
N ILE A 51 8.90 0.20 4.46
CA ILE A 51 9.76 -0.74 5.18
C ILE A 51 8.89 -1.79 5.83
N VAL A 52 9.05 -3.04 5.40
CA VAL A 52 8.30 -4.18 5.96
C VAL A 52 9.09 -4.79 7.11
N GLY A 53 8.39 -5.04 8.21
CA GLY A 53 8.90 -5.77 9.37
C GLY A 53 9.59 -4.89 10.43
N VAL A 54 10.09 -5.56 11.46
CA VAL A 54 10.73 -4.93 12.61
C VAL A 54 12.19 -4.61 12.33
N ARG A 55 12.64 -3.46 12.84
CA ARG A 55 14.03 -3.01 12.86
C ARG A 55 14.56 -3.07 14.27
N PHE A 56 15.78 -3.58 14.40
CA PHE A 56 16.52 -3.64 15.65
C PHE A 56 17.65 -2.63 15.60
N GLU A 57 17.69 -1.74 16.58
CA GLU A 57 18.73 -0.72 16.75
C GLU A 57 19.35 -0.90 18.14
N GLN A 58 20.67 -0.72 18.26
CA GLN A 58 21.38 -0.76 19.55
C GLN A 58 21.92 0.62 19.88
N GLN A 59 21.99 0.93 21.18
CA GLN A 59 22.64 2.14 21.72
C GLN A 59 22.14 3.45 21.08
N LYS A 60 20.82 3.61 20.96
CA LYS A 60 20.25 4.85 20.43
C LYS A 60 20.11 5.88 21.55
N SER A 61 20.71 7.05 21.35
CA SER A 61 20.50 8.20 22.22
C SER A 61 19.11 8.78 21.96
N LEU A 62 18.20 8.63 22.92
CA LEU A 62 16.97 9.41 23.01
C LEU A 62 17.27 10.71 23.77
N SER A 63 16.40 11.72 23.63
CA SER A 63 16.62 13.09 24.11
C SER A 63 17.26 13.19 25.50
N ASP A 64 16.85 12.33 26.43
CA ASP A 64 17.28 12.37 27.83
C ASP A 64 17.92 11.06 28.35
N SER A 65 18.11 10.05 27.50
CA SER A 65 18.72 8.77 27.90
C SER A 65 19.24 7.95 26.70
N THR A 66 20.30 7.17 26.91
CA THR A 66 20.72 6.16 25.94
C THR A 66 20.07 4.84 26.31
N ILE A 67 19.33 4.25 25.37
CA ILE A 67 18.70 2.94 25.55
C ILE A 67 19.56 1.87 24.89
N ASP A 68 19.69 0.71 25.54
CA ASP A 68 20.58 -0.36 25.08
C ASP A 68 20.10 -1.02 23.78
N GLY A 69 18.78 -1.08 23.58
CA GLY A 69 18.18 -1.66 22.39
C GLY A 69 16.79 -1.11 22.13
N MET A 70 16.45 -1.00 20.84
CA MET A 70 15.15 -0.54 20.38
C MET A 70 14.66 -1.44 19.25
N ILE A 71 13.39 -1.86 19.35
CA ILE A 71 12.69 -2.57 18.28
C ILE A 71 11.60 -1.64 17.77
N THR A 72 11.60 -1.36 16.47
CA THR A 72 10.61 -0.47 15.85
C THR A 72 10.05 -1.06 14.58
N GLN A 73 8.82 -0.72 14.23
CA GLN A 73 8.25 -1.00 12.91
C GLN A 73 7.57 0.29 12.45
N LYS A 74 7.99 0.79 11.29
CA LYS A 74 7.33 1.97 10.70
C LYS A 74 5.95 1.55 10.22
N ALA A 75 4.94 2.33 10.59
CA ALA A 75 3.60 2.13 10.08
C ALA A 75 3.57 2.43 8.58
N PHE A 76 2.76 1.66 7.85
CA PHE A 76 2.40 1.98 6.49
C PHE A 76 0.98 1.49 6.18
N THR A 77 0.31 2.18 5.27
CA THR A 77 -1.03 1.84 4.78
C THR A 77 -0.99 1.72 3.26
N ILE A 78 -1.50 0.60 2.74
CA ILE A 78 -1.71 0.41 1.30
C ILE A 78 -3.21 0.32 1.03
N LEU A 79 -3.73 1.26 0.26
CA LEU A 79 -5.11 1.27 -0.22
C LEU A 79 -5.14 0.70 -1.64
N ILE A 80 -6.06 -0.23 -1.91
CA ILE A 80 -6.19 -0.86 -3.22
C ILE A 80 -7.59 -0.58 -3.76
N GLU A 81 -7.67 0.04 -4.93
CA GLU A 81 -8.91 0.30 -5.65
C GLU A 81 -8.84 -0.34 -7.03
N THR A 82 -9.92 -0.99 -7.46
CA THR A 82 -9.95 -1.71 -8.75
C THR A 82 -11.09 -1.21 -9.63
N LYS A 83 -10.79 -0.90 -10.89
CA LYS A 83 -11.76 -0.57 -11.94
C LYS A 83 -11.55 -1.47 -13.14
N LYS A 84 -12.63 -2.11 -13.60
CA LYS A 84 -12.52 -3.07 -14.70
C LYS A 84 -12.67 -2.44 -16.08
N TYR A 85 -13.55 -1.46 -16.22
CA TYR A 85 -13.98 -0.94 -17.52
C TYR A 85 -13.75 0.57 -17.68
N ASP A 86 -13.59 1.29 -16.58
CA ASP A 86 -13.33 2.72 -16.57
C ASP A 86 -11.88 2.98 -16.16
N TRP A 87 -11.25 4.01 -16.74
CA TRP A 87 -10.04 4.60 -16.19
C TRP A 87 -10.38 5.44 -14.95
N PHE A 88 -9.43 5.59 -14.05
CA PHE A 88 -9.57 6.55 -12.96
C PHE A 88 -9.49 7.97 -13.50
N SER A 89 -10.49 8.81 -13.22
CA SER A 89 -10.35 10.24 -13.53
C SER A 89 -9.42 10.94 -12.53
N THR A 90 -8.79 12.03 -12.93
CA THR A 90 -7.94 12.87 -12.06
C THR A 90 -8.66 13.23 -10.75
N ASP A 91 -9.93 13.63 -10.83
CA ASP A 91 -10.76 13.94 -9.65
C ASP A 91 -10.95 12.74 -8.71
N GLN A 92 -11.11 11.53 -9.25
CA GLN A 92 -11.23 10.33 -8.43
C GLN A 92 -9.93 10.07 -7.68
N ILE A 93 -8.78 10.17 -8.36
CA ILE A 93 -7.46 10.01 -7.75
C ILE A 93 -7.26 11.05 -6.64
N ILE A 94 -7.54 12.33 -6.92
CA ILE A 94 -7.46 13.42 -5.92
C ILE A 94 -8.33 13.12 -4.70
N ARG A 95 -9.55 12.59 -4.90
CA ARG A 95 -10.44 12.21 -3.78
C ARG A 95 -9.89 11.04 -2.97
N HIS A 96 -9.32 10.03 -3.62
CA HIS A 96 -8.68 8.91 -2.94
C HIS A 96 -7.46 9.37 -2.13
N LEU A 97 -6.64 10.25 -2.71
CA LEU A 97 -5.50 10.89 -2.02
C LEU A 97 -5.96 11.81 -0.87
N GLY A 98 -7.09 12.50 -1.03
CA GLY A 98 -7.70 13.29 0.03
C GLY A 98 -8.17 12.47 1.25
N GLY A 99 -8.36 11.16 1.09
CA GLY A 99 -8.64 10.23 2.17
C GLY A 99 -7.41 9.79 2.96
N LEU A 100 -6.20 10.15 2.52
CA LEU A 100 -4.96 9.92 3.25
C LEU A 100 -4.88 10.86 4.47
N LYS A 101 -4.19 10.41 5.51
CA LYS A 101 -4.03 11.18 6.75
C LYS A 101 -2.94 12.21 6.51
N LYS A 102 -3.27 13.50 6.64
CA LYS A 102 -2.33 14.58 6.29
C LYS A 102 -1.28 14.92 7.37
N ASP A 103 -1.36 14.31 8.56
CA ASP A 103 -0.46 14.60 9.69
C ASP A 103 0.09 13.31 10.31
N THR A 104 0.70 12.46 9.50
CA THR A 104 1.32 11.22 9.98
C THR A 104 2.64 10.96 9.27
N ASP A 105 3.61 10.43 10.02
CA ASP A 105 4.88 9.93 9.47
C ASP A 105 4.72 8.52 8.84
N GLU A 106 3.49 8.02 8.78
CA GLU A 106 3.12 6.75 8.16
C GLU A 106 3.26 6.82 6.63
N CYS A 107 3.95 5.84 6.03
CA CYS A 107 3.99 5.73 4.57
C CYS A 107 2.61 5.31 4.06
N GLN A 108 1.98 6.10 3.19
CA GLN A 108 0.67 5.77 2.63
C GLN A 108 0.74 5.63 1.12
N ILE A 109 0.24 4.52 0.59
CA ILE A 109 0.30 4.18 -0.83
C ILE A 109 -1.11 3.87 -1.32
N VAL A 110 -1.47 4.35 -2.52
CA VAL A 110 -2.69 3.99 -3.22
C VAL A 110 -2.32 3.21 -4.48
N ILE A 111 -2.79 1.97 -4.58
CA ILE A 111 -2.67 1.13 -5.77
C ILE A 111 -3.99 1.20 -6.54
N ALA A 112 -3.96 1.87 -7.68
CA ALA A 112 -5.07 1.94 -8.62
C ALA A 112 -4.92 0.82 -9.67
N LEU A 113 -5.77 -0.20 -9.62
CA LEU A 113 -5.77 -1.31 -10.59
C LEU A 113 -6.84 -1.04 -11.64
N SER A 114 -6.42 -0.66 -12.85
CA SER A 114 -7.35 -0.52 -13.99
C SER A 114 -6.71 -0.93 -15.31
N ASN A 115 -7.53 -1.06 -16.34
CA ASN A 115 -7.05 -1.17 -17.71
C ASN A 115 -6.62 0.22 -18.20
N PHE A 116 -5.45 0.68 -17.78
CA PHE A 116 -4.86 1.92 -18.29
C PHE A 116 -4.44 1.71 -19.74
N GLU A 117 -5.30 2.08 -20.68
CA GLU A 117 -4.96 2.00 -22.12
C GLU A 117 -4.05 3.14 -22.60
N LYS A 118 -3.75 4.12 -21.74
CA LYS A 118 -2.91 5.28 -22.07
C LYS A 118 -2.00 5.68 -20.92
N GLU A 119 -0.70 5.80 -21.19
CA GLU A 119 0.35 6.09 -20.21
C GLU A 119 0.42 7.58 -19.78
N ASN A 120 -0.23 8.51 -20.49
CA ASN A 120 0.03 9.96 -20.36
C ASN A 120 -1.04 10.82 -19.65
N GLU A 121 -2.10 10.24 -19.06
CA GLU A 121 -3.20 11.04 -18.49
C GLU A 121 -2.97 11.51 -17.03
N PHE A 122 -1.84 11.17 -16.40
CA PHE A 122 -1.62 11.42 -14.96
C PHE A 122 -0.43 12.32 -14.61
N GLU A 123 0.27 12.93 -15.58
CA GLU A 123 1.33 13.91 -15.25
C GLU A 123 0.79 15.10 -14.44
N GLU A 124 -0.47 15.51 -14.69
CA GLU A 124 -1.14 16.60 -13.97
C GLU A 124 -1.32 16.32 -12.47
N VAL A 125 -1.41 15.04 -12.07
CA VAL A 125 -1.57 14.66 -10.65
C VAL A 125 -0.32 14.97 -9.85
N ASN A 126 0.87 14.78 -10.41
CA ASN A 126 2.14 15.08 -9.74
C ASN A 126 2.34 16.59 -9.49
N ALA A 127 1.68 17.45 -10.27
CA ALA A 127 1.76 18.91 -10.10
C ALA A 127 0.74 19.45 -9.09
N ALA A 128 -0.27 18.65 -8.73
CA ALA A 128 -1.38 19.06 -7.86
C ALA A 128 -1.22 18.60 -6.39
N ILE A 129 -0.21 17.76 -6.11
CA ILE A 129 0.16 17.24 -4.78
C ILE A 129 1.41 17.99 -4.31
#